data_AF-A0A7N2RC93-F1
#
_entry.id   AF-A0A7N2RC93-F1
#
_cell.length_a   1.000
_cell.length_b   1.000
_cell.length_c   1.000
_cell.angle_alpha   90.00
_cell.angle_beta   90.00
_cell.angle_gamma   90.00
#
_symmetry.space_group_name_H-M   'P 1'
#
loop_
_entity.id
_entity.type
_entity.pdbx_description
1 polymer ?
#
loop_
_entity_poly.entity_id
_entity_poly.type
_entity_poly.pdbx_seq_one_letter_code
_entity_poly.pdbx_strand_id
1 'polypeptide(L)'
;MWEHFCDVSDVRVLAEQQLWVAITDGANNHAFNCTNGDVFTWKSLWKVLCEVFDVDFVSFDDNEKFDWVGMMKEKGRVWDEIVEKYGLYKTNMEEIVSIEVVDAILHFGFQLVSSMNKSLEFVFWDMPIH
;
A
#
# COMPACT_ATOMS: atom_id res chain seq x y z
N MET A 1 2.92 15.01 -0.48
CA MET A 1 2.33 13.65 -0.47
C MET A 1 1.37 13.49 0.70
N TRP A 2 1.66 14.12 1.83
CA TRP A 2 0.94 13.97 3.09
C TRP A 2 -0.58 14.15 3.01
N GLU A 3 -1.02 15.19 2.29
CA GLU A 3 -2.44 15.54 2.12
C GLU A 3 -3.00 15.09 0.75
N HIS A 4 -2.22 14.39 -0.08
CA HIS A 4 -2.70 13.89 -1.37
C HIS A 4 -3.59 12.67 -1.19
N PHE A 5 -4.63 12.59 -2.02
CA PHE A 5 -5.40 11.36 -2.15
C PHE A 5 -4.60 10.29 -2.89
N CYS A 6 -4.64 9.09 -2.32
CA CYS A 6 -4.06 7.87 -2.86
C CYS A 6 -5.12 6.76 -2.85
N ASP A 7 -5.06 5.89 -3.85
CA ASP A 7 -5.69 4.57 -3.80
C ASP A 7 -4.64 3.47 -3.67
N VAL A 8 -5.11 2.28 -3.31
CA VAL A 8 -4.32 1.05 -3.22
C VAL A 8 -5.17 -0.13 -3.67
N SER A 9 -4.50 -1.25 -3.92
CA SER A 9 -5.14 -2.53 -4.25
C SER A 9 -4.81 -3.52 -3.14
N ASP A 10 -5.84 -4.02 -2.44
CA ASP A 10 -5.73 -5.19 -1.61
C ASP A 10 -5.41 -6.40 -2.51
N VAL A 11 -4.48 -7.25 -2.07
CA VAL A 11 -4.04 -8.41 -2.86
C VAL A 11 -5.18 -9.39 -3.16
N ARG A 12 -6.20 -9.47 -2.29
CA ARG A 12 -7.39 -10.31 -2.50
C ARG A 12 -8.28 -9.74 -3.59
N VAL A 13 -8.52 -8.43 -3.58
CA VAL A 13 -9.26 -7.73 -4.64
C VAL A 13 -8.55 -7.91 -5.99
N LEU A 14 -7.22 -7.79 -6.01
CA LEU A 14 -6.44 -8.04 -7.22
C LEU A 14 -6.58 -9.48 -7.72
N ALA A 15 -6.50 -10.47 -6.82
CA ALA A 15 -6.67 -11.87 -7.19
C ALA A 15 -8.09 -12.18 -7.70
N GLU A 16 -9.11 -11.64 -7.03
CA GLU A 16 -10.51 -11.75 -7.44
C GLU A 16 -10.73 -11.14 -8.83
N GLN A 17 -10.12 -9.98 -9.12
CA GLN A 17 -10.23 -9.34 -10.43
C GLN A 17 -9.53 -10.14 -11.52
N GLN A 18 -8.38 -10.73 -11.24
CA GLN A 18 -7.70 -11.62 -12.19
C GLN A 18 -8.53 -12.86 -12.50
N LEU A 19 -9.14 -13.50 -11.48
CA LEU A 19 -10.03 -14.63 -11.68
C LEU A 19 -11.26 -14.22 -12.50
N TRP A 20 -11.89 -13.10 -12.15
CA TRP A 20 -13.03 -12.56 -12.86
C TRP A 20 -12.75 -12.32 -14.33
N VAL A 21 -11.63 -11.67 -14.69
CA VAL A 21 -11.23 -11.46 -16.09
C VAL A 21 -11.04 -12.81 -16.81
N ALA A 22 -10.49 -13.82 -16.13
CA ALA A 22 -10.22 -15.12 -16.73
C ALA A 22 -11.49 -15.93 -17.06
N ILE A 23 -12.61 -15.69 -16.35
CA ILE A 23 -13.86 -16.46 -16.50
C ILE A 23 -15.01 -15.66 -17.14
N THR A 24 -14.85 -14.35 -17.34
CA THR A 24 -15.89 -13.49 -17.90
C THR A 24 -15.76 -13.39 -19.42
N ASP A 25 -16.74 -13.93 -20.13
CA ASP A 25 -16.82 -13.80 -21.59
C ASP A 25 -16.83 -12.33 -22.00
N GLY A 26 -15.96 -11.97 -22.95
CA GLY A 26 -15.83 -10.59 -23.44
C GLY A 26 -14.93 -9.69 -22.61
N ALA A 27 -14.43 -10.13 -21.44
CA ALA A 27 -13.40 -9.39 -20.69
C ALA A 27 -11.99 -9.56 -21.28
N ASN A 28 -11.79 -10.55 -22.16
CA ASN A 28 -10.51 -10.80 -22.84
C ASN A 28 -10.09 -9.60 -23.72
N ASN A 29 -8.77 -9.36 -23.80
CA ASN A 29 -8.17 -8.25 -24.56
C ASN A 29 -8.53 -6.84 -24.03
N HIS A 30 -8.94 -6.71 -22.76
CA HIS A 30 -9.12 -5.44 -22.10
C HIS A 30 -8.09 -5.23 -20.98
N ALA A 31 -7.55 -4.01 -20.88
CA ALA A 31 -6.81 -3.56 -19.70
C ALA A 31 -7.79 -2.94 -18.69
N PHE A 32 -7.75 -3.39 -17.44
CA PHE A 32 -8.55 -2.86 -16.35
C PHE A 32 -7.63 -2.34 -15.24
N ASN A 33 -7.98 -1.19 -14.66
CA ASN A 33 -7.40 -0.79 -13.38
C ASN A 33 -7.96 -1.70 -12.28
N CYS A 34 -7.23 -1.84 -11.19
CA CYS A 34 -7.63 -2.61 -10.02
C CYS A 34 -7.27 -1.83 -8.76
N THR A 35 -8.28 -1.32 -8.05
CA THR A 35 -8.12 -0.63 -6.77
C THR A 35 -9.27 -1.03 -5.86
N ASN A 36 -9.15 -0.70 -4.56
CA ASN A 36 -10.19 -0.99 -3.58
C ASN A 36 -11.50 -0.22 -3.81
N GLY A 37 -11.49 0.80 -4.69
CA GLY A 37 -12.65 1.64 -4.98
C GLY A 37 -12.84 2.82 -4.02
N ASP A 38 -11.97 2.97 -3.03
CA ASP A 38 -11.89 4.10 -2.11
C ASP A 38 -10.54 4.85 -2.21
N VAL A 39 -10.43 5.95 -1.48
CA VAL A 39 -9.21 6.76 -1.39
C VAL A 39 -8.91 7.13 0.06
N PHE A 40 -7.64 7.35 0.37
CA PHE A 40 -7.17 7.82 1.66
C PHE A 40 -6.06 8.88 1.49
N THR A 41 -5.63 9.51 2.58
CA THR A 41 -4.41 10.35 2.58
C THR A 41 -3.33 9.71 3.44
N TRP A 42 -2.05 9.93 3.11
CA TRP A 42 -0.96 9.43 3.95
C TRP A 42 -1.06 9.91 5.41
N LYS A 43 -1.58 11.11 5.62
CA LYS A 43 -1.93 11.62 6.95
C LYS A 43 -2.93 10.77 7.71
N SER A 44 -4.00 10.31 7.06
CA SER A 44 -5.00 9.45 7.73
C SER A 44 -4.44 8.06 7.99
N LEU A 45 -3.68 7.48 7.05
CA LEU A 45 -3.01 6.20 7.24
C LEU A 45 -1.99 6.25 8.38
N TRP A 46 -1.17 7.30 8.45
CA TRP A 46 -0.14 7.45 9.48
C TRP A 46 -0.73 7.51 10.90
N LYS A 47 -1.88 8.17 11.07
CA LYS A 47 -2.60 8.15 12.36
C LYS A 47 -2.98 6.75 12.78
N VAL A 48 -3.51 5.94 11.84
CA VAL A 48 -3.87 4.56 12.11
C VAL A 48 -2.64 3.73 12.47
N LEU A 49 -1.51 3.92 11.77
CA LEU A 49 -0.25 3.24 12.12
C LEU A 49 0.25 3.63 13.52
N CYS A 50 0.19 4.92 13.88
CA CYS A 50 0.53 5.39 15.22
C CYS A 50 -0.33 4.71 16.31
N GLU A 51 -1.64 4.60 16.09
CA GLU A 51 -2.56 3.92 17.00
C GLU A 51 -2.27 2.40 17.10
N VAL A 52 -2.00 1.74 15.97
CA VAL A 52 -1.71 0.28 15.93
C VAL A 52 -0.42 -0.07 16.67
N PHE A 53 0.62 0.76 16.52
CA PHE A 53 1.92 0.52 17.13
C PHE A 53 2.11 1.22 18.49
N ASP A 54 1.07 1.91 18.99
CA ASP A 54 1.08 2.67 20.25
C ASP A 54 2.24 3.68 20.34
N VAL A 55 2.36 4.52 19.32
CA VAL A 55 3.36 5.59 19.25
C VAL A 55 2.71 6.95 19.02
N ASP A 56 3.36 8.01 19.50
CA ASP A 56 2.85 9.37 19.36
C ASP A 56 2.79 9.80 17.88
N PHE A 57 1.67 10.42 17.50
CA PHE A 57 1.52 11.03 16.19
C PHE A 57 2.35 12.31 16.09
N VAL A 58 3.24 12.35 15.10
CA VAL A 58 3.98 13.55 14.68
C VAL A 58 3.57 13.89 13.26
N SER A 59 3.14 15.13 13.02
CA SER A 59 2.81 15.59 11.67
C SER A 59 4.07 15.74 10.83
N PHE A 60 3.99 15.32 9.57
CA PHE A 60 5.04 15.54 8.58
C PHE A 60 4.87 16.91 7.89
N ASP A 61 5.97 17.65 7.69
CA ASP A 61 6.00 18.84 6.85
C ASP A 61 6.41 18.42 5.42
N ASP A 62 5.50 18.57 4.46
CA ASP A 62 5.74 18.25 3.04
C ASP A 62 6.89 19.09 2.42
N ASN A 63 7.37 20.16 3.09
CA ASN A 63 8.53 20.93 2.65
C ASN A 63 9.87 20.36 3.15
N GLU A 64 9.86 19.46 4.13
CA GLU A 64 11.07 18.83 4.64
C GLU A 64 11.47 17.64 3.75
N LYS A 65 12.74 17.62 3.34
CA LYS A 65 13.32 16.44 2.69
C LYS A 65 13.78 15.47 3.77
N PHE A 66 13.23 14.26 3.74
CA PHE A 66 13.59 13.21 4.68
C PHE A 66 14.30 12.06 3.95
N ASP A 67 15.49 11.69 4.40
CA ASP A 67 16.27 10.57 3.83
C ASP A 67 15.84 9.24 4.49
N TRP A 68 14.76 8.66 3.96
CA TRP A 68 14.21 7.39 4.46
C TRP A 68 15.20 6.23 4.31
N VAL A 69 15.89 6.17 3.17
CA VAL A 69 16.87 5.12 2.87
C VAL A 69 18.05 5.22 3.83
N GLY A 70 18.61 6.42 4.01
CA GLY A 70 19.70 6.66 4.97
C GLY A 70 19.32 6.33 6.40
N MET A 71 18.11 6.70 6.84
CA MET A 71 17.60 6.38 8.18
C MET A 71 17.52 4.87 8.43
N MET A 72 17.07 4.09 7.43
CA MET A 72 16.84 2.66 7.57
C MET A 72 18.08 1.79 7.35
N LYS A 73 19.11 2.31 6.68
CA LYS A 73 20.31 1.57 6.26
C LYS A 73 20.99 0.75 7.37
N GLU A 74 20.98 1.23 8.60
CA GLU A 74 21.68 0.59 9.73
C GLU A 74 20.72 -0.04 10.76
N LYS A 75 19.45 -0.24 10.38
CA LYS A 75 18.41 -0.76 11.29
C LYS A 75 18.29 -2.29 11.29
N GLY A 76 19.04 -3.02 10.47
CA GLY A 76 19.01 -4.48 10.45
C GLY A 76 19.25 -5.12 11.83
N ARG A 77 20.28 -4.68 12.56
CA ARG A 77 20.55 -5.17 13.92
C ARG A 77 19.43 -4.85 14.92
N VAL A 78 18.76 -3.71 14.74
CA VAL A 78 17.62 -3.33 15.58
C VAL A 78 16.43 -4.25 15.29
N TRP A 79 16.22 -4.61 14.03
CA TRP A 79 15.21 -5.60 13.64
C TRP A 79 15.50 -6.99 14.24
N ASP A 80 16.75 -7.44 14.23
CA ASP A 80 17.14 -8.71 14.86
C ASP A 80 16.78 -8.75 16.35
N GLU A 81 17.05 -7.67 17.08
CA GLU A 81 16.68 -7.53 18.49
C GLU A 81 15.15 -7.55 18.70
N ILE A 82 14.38 -6.93 17.80
CA ILE A 82 12.91 -6.95 17.83
C ILE A 82 12.39 -8.39 17.59
N VAL A 83 12.93 -9.09 16.59
CA VAL A 83 12.55 -10.47 16.28
C VAL A 83 12.79 -11.38 17.48
N GLU A 84 13.96 -11.29 18.12
CA GLU A 84 14.27 -12.08 19.31
C GLU A 84 13.38 -11.73 20.50
N LYS A 85 13.23 -10.43 20.80
CA LYS A 85 12.48 -9.95 21.96
C LYS A 85 11.00 -10.34 21.91
N TYR A 86 10.38 -10.29 20.73
CA TYR A 86 8.95 -10.58 20.56
C TYR A 86 8.67 -11.98 20.01
N GLY A 87 9.70 -12.80 19.77
CA GLY A 87 9.54 -14.17 19.26
C GLY A 87 8.93 -14.22 17.86
N LEU A 88 9.29 -13.26 16.99
CA LEU A 88 8.76 -13.18 15.63
C LEU A 88 9.38 -14.24 14.72
N TYR A 89 8.77 -14.46 13.56
CA TYR A 89 9.38 -15.29 12.52
C TYR A 89 10.72 -14.69 12.09
N LYS A 90 11.75 -15.54 12.04
CA LYS A 90 13.12 -15.08 11.76
C LYS A 90 13.24 -14.61 10.31
N THR A 91 13.48 -13.31 10.15
CA THR A 91 13.58 -12.63 8.85
C THR A 91 14.76 -11.67 8.87
N ASN A 92 15.44 -11.50 7.73
CA ASN A 92 16.34 -10.37 7.56
C ASN A 92 15.51 -9.13 7.17
N MET A 93 15.86 -7.95 7.67
CA MET A 93 15.07 -6.73 7.41
C MET A 93 14.98 -6.45 5.90
N GLU A 94 16.07 -6.67 5.16
CA GLU A 94 16.18 -6.45 3.71
C GLU A 94 15.31 -7.42 2.88
N GLU A 95 14.84 -8.52 3.47
CA GLU A 95 13.93 -9.47 2.80
C GLU A 95 12.46 -9.04 2.88
N ILE A 96 12.11 -8.22 3.88
CA ILE A 96 10.73 -7.84 4.19
C ILE A 96 10.46 -6.34 4.05
N VAL A 97 11.50 -5.53 3.90
CA VAL A 97 11.41 -4.08 3.70
C VAL A 97 12.06 -3.70 2.37
N SER A 98 11.31 -3.00 1.53
CA SER A 98 11.81 -2.33 0.33
C SER A 98 11.77 -0.82 0.53
N ILE A 99 12.74 -0.26 1.25
CA ILE A 99 12.70 1.14 1.67
C ILE A 99 12.81 2.11 0.49
N GLU A 100 13.51 1.73 -0.57
CA GLU A 100 13.63 2.53 -1.80
C GLU A 100 12.28 2.68 -2.51
N VAL A 101 11.42 1.66 -2.44
CA VAL A 101 10.07 1.72 -2.99
C VAL A 101 9.19 2.65 -2.15
N VAL A 102 9.27 2.54 -0.82
CA VAL A 102 8.56 3.45 0.09
C VAL A 102 9.01 4.89 -0.12
N ASP A 103 10.31 5.13 -0.21
CA ASP A 103 10.90 6.45 -0.47
C ASP A 103 10.39 7.03 -1.80
N ALA A 104 10.39 6.25 -2.87
CA ALA A 104 9.86 6.67 -4.17
C ALA A 104 8.36 7.03 -4.09
N ILE A 105 7.56 6.22 -3.40
CA ILE A 105 6.12 6.48 -3.20
C ILE A 105 5.90 7.77 -2.40
N LEU A 106 6.63 7.96 -1.30
CA LEU A 106 6.45 9.14 -0.44
C LEU A 106 6.87 10.44 -1.13
N HIS A 107 7.78 10.36 -2.12
CA HIS A 107 8.23 11.49 -2.93
C HIS A 107 7.41 11.70 -4.21
N PHE A 108 6.32 10.95 -4.45
CA PHE A 108 5.46 11.21 -5.61
C PHE A 108 4.79 12.59 -5.50
N GLY A 109 5.00 13.42 -6.52
CA GLY A 109 4.58 14.83 -6.53
C GLY A 109 3.15 15.09 -7.00
N PHE A 110 2.30 14.07 -7.09
CA PHE A 110 0.91 14.21 -7.57
C PHE A 110 -0.02 13.17 -6.92
N GLN A 111 -1.32 13.41 -7.01
CA GLN A 111 -2.35 12.49 -6.50
C GLN A 111 -2.43 11.24 -7.36
N LEU A 112 -2.30 10.07 -6.74
CA LEU A 112 -2.36 8.78 -7.40
C LEU A 112 -3.74 8.16 -7.18
N VAL A 113 -4.66 8.43 -8.10
CA VAL A 113 -6.03 7.89 -8.05
C VAL A 113 -6.41 7.39 -9.44
N SER A 114 -6.94 6.17 -9.49
CA SER A 114 -7.35 5.43 -10.66
C SER A 114 -8.87 5.27 -10.68
N SER A 115 -9.44 5.18 -11.88
CA SER A 115 -10.86 4.90 -12.04
C SER A 115 -11.13 3.41 -12.16
N MET A 116 -12.12 2.91 -11.42
CA MET A 116 -12.68 1.56 -11.52
C MET A 116 -13.91 1.48 -12.45
N ASN A 117 -14.30 2.57 -13.11
CA ASN A 117 -15.54 2.64 -13.90
C ASN A 117 -15.61 1.55 -14.96
N LYS A 118 -14.51 1.27 -15.66
CA LYS A 118 -14.48 0.24 -16.70
C LYS A 118 -14.75 -1.16 -16.13
N SER A 119 -14.25 -1.47 -14.93
CA SER A 119 -14.53 -2.75 -14.27
C SER A 119 -15.98 -2.84 -13.80
N LEU A 120 -16.56 -1.72 -13.36
CA LEU A 120 -17.97 -1.62 -12.97
C LEU A 120 -18.92 -1.77 -14.17
N GLU A 121 -18.59 -1.20 -15.32
CA GLU A 121 -19.34 -1.38 -16.57
C GLU A 121 -19.38 -2.85 -17.02
N PHE A 122 -18.39 -3.64 -16.60
CA PHE A 122 -18.30 -5.08 -16.84
C PHE A 122 -18.77 -5.93 -15.64
N VAL A 123 -19.37 -5.33 -14.61
CA VAL A 123 -20.09 -6.04 -13.52
C VAL A 123 -19.15 -6.78 -12.54
N PHE A 124 -17.89 -6.34 -12.38
CA PHE A 124 -16.91 -7.01 -11.50
C PHE A 124 -17.35 -7.07 -10.01
N TRP A 125 -17.95 -6.00 -9.49
CA TRP A 125 -18.33 -5.91 -8.06
C TRP A 125 -19.69 -6.52 -7.71
N ASP A 126 -20.45 -6.99 -8.70
CA ASP A 126 -21.76 -7.62 -8.50
C ASP A 126 -21.66 -9.16 -8.41
N MET A 127 -20.45 -9.73 -8.39
CA MET A 127 -20.30 -11.18 -8.18
C MET A 127 -20.59 -11.55 -6.71
N PRO A 128 -21.57 -12.43 -6.44
CA PRO A 128 -21.78 -12.94 -5.10
C PRO A 128 -20.59 -13.82 -4.73
N ILE A 129 -19.77 -13.34 -3.79
CA ILE A 129 -18.69 -14.11 -3.19
C ILE A 129 -19.34 -15.25 -2.39
N HIS A 130 -19.13 -16.49 -2.81
CA HIS A 130 -19.64 -17.70 -2.13
C HIS A 130 -18.92 -17.96 -0.81
#